data_AF-A0A0B1RQ64-F1
#
_entry.id   AF-A0A0B1RQ64-F1
#
_cell.length_a   1.000
_cell.length_b   1.000
_cell.length_c   1.000
_cell.angle_alpha   90.00
_cell.angle_beta   90.00
_cell.angle_gamma   90.00
#
_symmetry.space_group_name_H-M   'P 1'
#
loop_
_entity.id
_entity.type
_entity.pdbx_description
1 polymer ?
#
loop_
_entity_poly.entity_id
_entity_poly.type
_entity_poly.pdbx_seq_one_letter_code
_entity_poly.pdbx_strand_id
1 'polypeptide(L)'
;MEKLDFDTAKLRCKEKNSTIFQANNLDEWTEVIKMTPYSWTWTGIVQEDSDKTSIKQKKICPFFYRNWLVKPFSPLANGWSKSSTCVAYNNVGRVALNYVHFYPCTNKYHSICERRIGLHV
;
A
#
# COMPACT_ATOMS: atom_id res chain seq x y z
N MET A 1 -16.19 6.41 3.37
CA MET A 1 -15.47 5.13 3.32
C MET A 1 -15.14 4.72 4.74
N GLU A 2 -15.40 3.47 5.11
CA GLU A 2 -15.03 2.94 6.42
C GLU A 2 -13.49 2.90 6.58
N LYS A 3 -13.03 2.90 7.83
CA LYS A 3 -11.62 2.72 8.19
C LYS A 3 -11.46 1.42 8.97
N LEU A 4 -10.65 0.51 8.44
CA LEU A 4 -10.49 -0.85 8.97
C LEU A 4 -9.02 -1.15 9.23
N ASP A 5 -8.75 -2.07 10.15
CA ASP A 5 -7.44 -2.70 10.22
C ASP A 5 -7.14 -3.48 8.94
N PHE A 6 -5.87 -3.79 8.72
CA PHE A 6 -5.40 -4.35 7.46
C PHE A 6 -6.04 -5.70 7.12
N ASP A 7 -6.17 -6.60 8.10
CA ASP A 7 -6.72 -7.94 7.88
C ASP A 7 -8.23 -7.89 7.63
N THR A 8 -8.95 -7.06 8.39
CA THR A 8 -10.37 -6.82 8.15
C THR A 8 -10.61 -6.15 6.79
N ALA A 9 -9.75 -5.19 6.38
CA ALA A 9 -9.82 -4.56 5.06
C ALA A 9 -9.61 -5.59 3.93
N LYS A 10 -8.66 -6.51 4.09
CA LYS A 10 -8.44 -7.61 3.14
C LYS A 10 -9.65 -8.53 3.04
N LEU A 11 -10.21 -8.92 4.19
CA LEU A 11 -11.41 -9.76 4.23
C LEU A 11 -12.58 -9.07 3.51
N ARG A 12 -12.77 -7.77 3.74
CA ARG A 12 -13.82 -6.98 3.09
C ARG A 12 -13.69 -6.92 1.57
N CYS A 13 -12.46 -6.83 1.05
CA CYS A 13 -12.23 -6.93 -0.40
C CYS A 13 -12.52 -8.35 -0.91
N LYS A 14 -12.12 -9.38 -0.15
CA LYS A 14 -12.33 -10.78 -0.51
C LYS A 14 -13.81 -11.15 -0.62
N GLU A 15 -14.65 -10.65 0.30
CA GLU A 15 -16.12 -10.78 0.23
C GLU A 15 -16.73 -10.25 -1.08
N LYS A 16 -16.00 -9.38 -1.78
CA LYS A 16 -16.39 -8.78 -3.07
C LYS A 16 -15.64 -9.40 -4.25
N ASN A 17 -15.12 -10.63 -4.10
CA ASN A 17 -14.29 -11.30 -5.12
C ASN A 17 -13.13 -10.42 -5.63
N SER A 18 -12.55 -9.64 -4.71
CA SER A 18 -11.50 -8.65 -4.98
C SER A 18 -10.33 -8.87 -4.02
N THR A 19 -9.19 -8.28 -4.31
CA THR A 19 -8.03 -8.19 -3.41
C THR A 19 -7.86 -6.75 -2.92
N ILE A 20 -7.11 -6.56 -1.84
CA ILE A 20 -6.68 -5.21 -1.48
C ILE A 20 -5.71 -4.69 -2.56
N PHE A 21 -5.84 -3.42 -2.92
CA PHE A 21 -5.10 -2.83 -4.03
C PHE A 21 -3.59 -2.92 -3.84
N GLN A 22 -2.90 -3.53 -4.80
CA GLN A 22 -1.45 -3.59 -4.85
C GLN A 22 -0.99 -3.32 -6.29
N ALA A 23 -0.53 -2.09 -6.52
CA ALA A 23 -0.09 -1.66 -7.85
C ALA A 23 0.99 -2.58 -8.45
N ASN A 24 0.79 -2.94 -9.71
CA ASN A 24 1.70 -3.75 -10.52
C ASN A 24 2.70 -2.89 -11.32
N ASN A 25 2.39 -1.61 -11.52
CA ASN A 25 3.23 -0.66 -12.24
C ASN A 25 2.97 0.79 -11.79
N LEU A 26 3.75 1.74 -12.32
CA LEU A 26 3.66 3.16 -11.97
C LEU A 26 2.35 3.80 -12.43
N ASP A 27 1.86 3.46 -13.62
CA ASP A 27 0.68 4.11 -14.18
C ASP A 27 -0.56 3.76 -13.36
N GLU A 28 -0.72 2.47 -13.02
CA GLU A 28 -1.76 2.00 -12.12
C GLU A 28 -1.68 2.68 -10.75
N TRP A 29 -0.48 2.75 -10.16
CA TRP A 29 -0.27 3.48 -8.91
C TRP A 29 -0.71 4.94 -9.03
N THR A 30 -0.23 5.64 -10.06
CA THR A 30 -0.46 7.07 -10.27
C THR A 30 -1.93 7.39 -10.47
N GLU A 31 -2.68 6.55 -11.19
CA GLU A 31 -4.10 6.75 -11.40
C GLU A 31 -4.93 6.40 -10.16
N VAL A 32 -4.66 5.26 -9.51
CA VAL A 32 -5.46 4.80 -8.37
C VAL A 32 -5.24 5.69 -7.14
N ILE A 33 -4.02 6.18 -6.88
CA ILE A 33 -3.78 7.04 -5.71
C ILE A 33 -4.54 8.37 -5.78
N LYS A 34 -4.91 8.86 -6.97
CA LYS A 34 -5.74 10.07 -7.12
C LYS A 34 -7.15 9.87 -6.56
N MET A 35 -7.60 8.62 -6.47
CA MET A 35 -8.91 8.25 -5.91
C MET A 35 -8.90 8.15 -4.38
N THR A 36 -7.72 8.23 -3.75
CA THR A 36 -7.60 8.12 -2.29
C THR A 36 -8.12 9.39 -1.61
N PRO A 37 -8.81 9.28 -0.46
CA PRO A 37 -9.19 10.45 0.34
C PRO A 37 -7.95 11.13 0.92
N TYR A 38 -8.07 12.37 1.39
CA TYR A 38 -7.02 13.08 2.14
C TYR A 38 -6.80 12.46 3.55
N SER A 39 -6.25 11.25 3.57
CA SER A 39 -6.02 10.41 4.74
C SER A 39 -5.07 9.25 4.38
N TRP A 40 -4.75 8.41 5.36
CA TRP A 40 -4.10 7.12 5.14
C TRP A 40 -5.03 6.15 4.41
N THR A 41 -4.45 5.45 3.44
CA THR A 41 -5.05 4.34 2.70
C THR A 41 -4.09 3.16 2.69
N TRP A 42 -4.55 1.99 3.07
CA TRP A 42 -3.77 0.76 3.00
C TRP A 42 -3.33 0.46 1.58
N THR A 43 -2.07 0.07 1.43
CA THR A 43 -1.56 -0.60 0.22
C THR A 43 -1.56 -2.09 0.49
N GLY A 44 -1.68 -2.94 -0.53
CA GLY A 44 -1.64 -4.40 -0.35
C GLY A 44 -0.28 -4.98 0.07
N ILE A 45 0.71 -4.13 0.36
CA ILE A 45 2.07 -4.54 0.70
C ILE A 45 2.19 -4.79 2.21
N VAL A 46 2.69 -5.98 2.54
CA VAL A 46 3.14 -6.38 3.89
C VAL A 46 4.57 -6.87 3.82
N GLN A 47 5.37 -6.49 4.80
CA GLN A 47 6.74 -6.95 4.98
C GLN A 47 6.91 -7.56 6.36
N GLU A 48 6.88 -8.89 6.43
CA GLU A 48 7.04 -9.64 7.70
C GLU A 48 8.47 -9.61 8.23
N ASP A 49 9.46 -9.40 7.35
CA ASP A 49 10.89 -9.48 7.66
C ASP A 49 11.62 -8.29 7.04
N SER A 50 12.54 -7.65 7.78
CA SER A 50 13.30 -6.47 7.33
C SER A 50 14.10 -6.76 6.06
N ASP A 51 14.53 -8.01 5.88
CA ASP A 51 15.58 -8.33 4.91
C ASP A 51 15.01 -8.92 3.60
N LYS A 52 13.79 -9.48 3.63
CA LYS A 52 13.23 -10.30 2.54
C LYS A 52 12.66 -9.52 1.35
N THR A 53 12.40 -8.23 1.49
CA THR A 53 11.69 -7.44 0.45
C THR A 53 12.61 -6.73 -0.52
N SER A 54 13.88 -6.53 -0.20
CA SER A 54 14.83 -5.82 -1.07
C SER A 54 14.96 -6.45 -2.46
N ILE A 55 14.72 -7.77 -2.61
CA ILE A 55 14.80 -8.49 -3.89
C ILE A 55 13.42 -8.66 -4.57
N LYS A 56 12.33 -8.91 -3.82
CA LYS A 56 10.99 -9.09 -4.40
C LYS A 56 10.28 -7.77 -4.73
N GLN A 57 10.41 -6.73 -3.89
CA GLN A 57 9.81 -5.41 -4.18
C GLN A 57 10.54 -4.68 -5.33
N LYS A 58 11.86 -4.91 -5.50
CA LYS A 58 12.65 -4.39 -6.64
C LYS A 58 12.09 -4.83 -7.99
N LYS A 59 11.52 -6.04 -8.07
CA LYS A 59 10.93 -6.58 -9.31
C LYS A 59 9.49 -6.11 -9.56
N ILE A 60 8.74 -5.73 -8.53
CA ILE A 60 7.30 -5.45 -8.65
C ILE A 60 7.03 -4.02 -9.09
N CYS A 61 7.78 -3.01 -8.60
CA CYS A 61 7.63 -1.65 -9.12
C CYS A 61 8.81 -0.75 -8.71
N PRO A 62 9.76 -0.46 -9.61
CA PRO A 62 10.90 0.42 -9.36
C PRO A 62 10.52 1.84 -8.90
N PHE A 63 9.27 2.24 -9.13
CA PHE A 63 8.78 3.58 -8.80
C PHE A 63 8.00 3.66 -7.48
N PHE A 64 7.58 2.53 -6.89
CA PHE A 64 7.13 2.49 -5.49
C PHE A 64 8.24 3.01 -4.56
N TYR A 65 9.50 2.88 -5.00
CA TYR A 65 10.67 3.45 -4.32
C TYR A 65 10.66 4.98 -4.22
N ARG A 66 9.98 5.69 -5.13
CA ARG A 66 9.96 7.16 -5.12
C ARG A 66 8.98 7.76 -4.12
N ASN A 67 7.98 7.01 -3.66
CA ASN A 67 6.99 7.55 -2.72
C ASN A 67 7.33 7.22 -1.26
N TRP A 68 8.38 6.47 -0.95
CA TRP A 68 8.80 6.31 0.45
C TRP A 68 9.15 7.66 1.08
N LEU A 69 8.77 7.81 2.34
CA LEU A 69 9.04 9.04 3.10
C LEU A 69 10.55 9.32 3.19
N VAL A 70 11.34 8.30 3.54
CA VAL A 70 12.79 8.39 3.68
C VAL A 70 13.50 7.73 2.50
N LYS A 71 14.45 8.47 1.91
CA LYS A 71 15.23 8.09 0.73
C LYS A 71 16.74 8.23 0.99
N PRO A 72 17.61 7.32 0.50
CA PRO A 72 17.27 6.08 -0.23
C PRO A 72 16.47 5.12 0.66
N PHE A 73 15.73 4.20 0.03
CA PHE A 73 14.84 3.30 0.76
C PHE A 73 15.59 2.50 1.82
N SER A 74 15.12 2.60 3.06
CA SER A 74 15.46 1.74 4.18
C SER A 74 14.15 1.35 4.89
N PRO A 75 13.86 0.05 5.08
CA PRO A 75 12.66 -0.37 5.80
C PRO A 75 12.58 0.25 7.19
N LEU A 76 13.65 0.15 7.97
CA LEU A 76 13.73 0.67 9.35
C LEU A 76 13.50 2.18 9.39
N ALA A 77 14.11 2.94 8.48
CA ALA A 77 13.93 4.39 8.41
C ALA A 77 12.53 4.81 7.94
N ASN A 78 11.81 3.91 7.26
CA ASN A 78 10.42 4.10 6.84
C ASN A 78 9.43 3.42 7.81
N GLY A 79 9.84 3.18 9.06
CA GLY A 79 8.97 2.72 10.14
C GLY A 79 8.78 1.22 10.27
N TRP A 80 9.51 0.42 9.49
CA TRP A 80 9.41 -1.03 9.61
C TRP A 80 9.83 -1.45 11.03
N SER A 81 9.02 -2.32 11.63
CA SER A 81 9.36 -3.02 12.87
C SER A 81 8.51 -4.29 12.98
N LYS A 82 8.78 -5.13 13.99
CA LYS A 82 7.96 -6.34 14.25
C LYS A 82 6.49 -6.01 14.52
N SER A 83 6.16 -4.81 14.99
CA SER A 83 4.78 -4.36 15.21
C SER A 83 4.23 -3.50 14.07
N SER A 84 5.05 -3.15 13.07
CA SER A 84 4.69 -2.27 11.96
C SER A 84 5.19 -2.85 10.64
N THR A 85 4.41 -3.77 10.08
CA THR A 85 4.76 -4.54 8.88
C THR A 85 3.89 -4.20 7.67
N CYS A 86 2.76 -3.49 7.87
CA CYS A 86 1.84 -3.12 6.80
C CYS A 86 2.17 -1.74 6.23
N VAL A 87 2.08 -1.57 4.92
CA VAL A 87 2.38 -0.30 4.25
C VAL A 87 1.10 0.46 3.92
N ALA A 88 1.07 1.75 4.27
CA ALA A 88 -0.02 2.65 3.90
C ALA A 88 0.52 3.86 3.12
N TYR A 89 -0.29 4.34 2.20
CA TYR A 89 -0.11 5.62 1.53
C TYR A 89 -0.78 6.72 2.32
N ASN A 90 -0.06 7.80 2.60
CA ASN A 90 -0.56 9.00 3.22
C ASN A 90 -0.78 10.08 2.15
N ASN A 91 -2.05 10.49 2.00
CA ASN A 91 -2.44 11.56 1.09
C ASN A 91 -2.77 12.83 1.89
N VAL A 92 -1.95 13.87 1.75
CA VAL A 92 -2.16 15.20 2.35
C VAL A 92 -2.70 16.23 1.36
N GLY A 93 -3.15 15.78 0.18
CA GLY A 93 -3.67 16.65 -0.89
C GLY A 93 -2.59 17.41 -1.66
N ARG A 94 -1.30 17.20 -1.35
CA ARG A 94 -0.18 17.75 -2.11
C ARG A 94 0.71 16.60 -2.56
N VAL A 95 0.70 16.31 -3.86
CA VAL A 95 1.40 15.16 -4.47
C VAL A 95 2.86 15.06 -4.02
N ALA A 96 3.58 16.18 -3.93
CA ALA A 96 4.98 16.23 -3.52
C ALA A 96 5.23 15.87 -2.04
N LEU A 97 4.21 15.94 -1.19
CA LEU A 97 4.29 15.61 0.24
C LEU A 97 3.64 14.27 0.57
N ASN A 98 3.00 13.61 -0.40
CA ASN A 98 2.40 12.31 -0.18
C ASN A 98 3.48 11.24 -0.11
N TYR A 99 3.29 10.24 0.75
CA TYR A 99 4.31 9.22 0.96
C TYR A 99 3.73 7.86 1.34
N VAL A 100 4.56 6.83 1.23
CA VAL A 100 4.30 5.49 1.80
C VAL A 100 5.23 5.25 2.99
N HIS A 101 4.72 4.54 3.99
CA HIS A 101 5.43 4.24 5.22
C HIS A 101 4.84 2.96 5.86
N PHE A 102 5.63 2.30 6.71
CA PHE A 102 5.17 1.17 7.50
C PHE A 102 4.36 1.63 8.73
N TYR A 103 3.30 0.91 9.04
CA TYR A 103 2.42 1.17 10.18
C TYR A 103 2.00 -0.15 10.83
N PRO A 104 1.56 -0.11 12.11
CA PRO A 104 0.88 -1.23 12.72
C PRO A 104 -0.34 -1.66 11.90
N CYS A 105 -0.42 -2.92 11.53
CA CYS A 105 -1.52 -3.47 10.74
C CYS A 105 -2.89 -3.31 11.43
N THR A 106 -2.90 -3.09 12.75
CA THR A 106 -4.08 -2.84 13.57
C THR A 106 -4.63 -1.41 13.46
N ASN A 107 -3.91 -0.48 12.82
CA ASN A 107 -4.41 0.88 12.61
C ASN A 107 -5.64 0.88 11.68
N LYS A 108 -6.58 1.80 11.90
CA LYS A 108 -7.78 1.88 11.07
C LYS A 108 -7.61 2.89 9.95
N TYR A 109 -7.40 2.41 8.73
CA TYR A 109 -7.23 3.24 7.53
C TYR A 109 -8.24 2.88 6.43
N HIS A 110 -8.35 3.74 5.42
CA HIS A 110 -9.14 3.41 4.23
C HIS A 110 -8.47 2.31 3.42
N SER A 111 -9.22 1.66 2.53
CA SER A 111 -8.68 0.68 1.59
C SER A 111 -9.35 0.84 0.22
N ILE A 112 -8.62 0.42 -0.81
CA ILE A 112 -9.15 0.26 -2.16
C ILE A 112 -9.11 -1.23 -2.46
N CYS A 113 -10.19 -1.76 -3.03
CA CYS A 113 -10.25 -3.13 -3.50
C CYS A 113 -10.05 -3.16 -5.01
N GLU A 114 -9.20 -4.05 -5.49
CA GLU A 114 -8.95 -4.28 -6.90
C GLU A 114 -9.52 -5.64 -7.34
N ARG A 115 -10.05 -5.69 -8.56
CA ARG A 115 -10.51 -6.94 -9.17
C ARG A 115 -10.09 -6.95 -10.62
N ARG A 116 -9.45 -8.03 -11.04
CA ARG A 116 -9.16 -8.25 -12.46
C ARG A 116 -10.47 -8.56 -13.18
N ILE A 117 -10.77 -7.77 -14.21
CA ILE A 117 -11.84 -8.09 -15.14
C ILE A 117 -11.18 -8.95 -16.22
N GLY A 118 -11.46 -10.26 -16.22
CA GLY A 118 -11.02 -11.12 -17.31
C GLY A 118 -11.69 -10.71 -18.62
N LEU A 119 -11.05 -10.99 -19.76
CA LEU A 119 -11.80 -11.15 -21.00
C LEU A 119 -12.69 -12.37 -20.81
N HIS A 120 -14.00 -12.17 -20.74
CA HIS A 120 -14.93 -13.26 -21.01
C HIS A 120 -14.73 -13.65 -22.48
N VAL A 121 -13.93 -14.70 -22.70
CA VAL A 121 -13.91 -15.46 -23.95
C VAL A 121 -14.83 -16.65 -23.77
#